data_AF-H8GQJ2-F1
#
_entry.id   AF-H8GQJ2-F1
#
_cell.length_a   1.000
_cell.length_b   1.000
_cell.length_c   1.000
_cell.angle_alpha   90.00
_cell.angle_beta   90.00
_cell.angle_gamma   90.00
#
_symmetry.space_group_name_H-M   'P 1'
#
loop_
_entity.id
_entity.type
_entity.pdbx_description
1 polymer ?
#
loop_
_entity_poly.entity_id
_entity_poly.type
_entity_poly.pdbx_seq_one_letter_code
_entity_poly.pdbx_strand_id
1 'polypeptide(L)'
;MQCRAGCGACCIAPSISSPMPLHPFGKPAGIHCLHLDKENKCAIFLHPSRPRVCAGFQPTEDVCGSSREEAMAILSEWESLTEPVQPSPEMRKKAEFSPDFKTDASLSAVDV
;
A
#
# COMPACT_ATOMS: atom_id res chain seq x y z
N MET A 1 7.43 20.80 -3.32
CA MET A 1 6.46 21.41 -4.27
C MET A 1 5.03 21.29 -3.71
N GLN A 2 4.01 21.88 -4.32
CA GLN A 2 2.60 21.67 -3.90
C GLN A 2 1.99 20.46 -4.63
N CYS A 3 1.09 19.73 -3.97
CA CYS A 3 0.36 18.62 -4.60
C CYS A 3 -0.52 19.16 -5.73
N ARG A 4 -0.41 18.58 -6.94
CA ARG A 4 -1.26 18.93 -8.08
C ARG A 4 -2.61 18.22 -7.94
N ALA A 5 -3.66 18.96 -7.61
CA ALA A 5 -5.02 18.42 -7.57
C ALA A 5 -5.41 17.84 -8.96
N GLY A 6 -6.02 16.66 -8.97
CA GLY A 6 -6.30 15.93 -10.22
C GLY A 6 -5.10 15.12 -10.78
N CYS A 7 -3.94 15.13 -10.11
CA CYS A 7 -2.81 14.30 -10.53
C CYS A 7 -3.02 12.81 -10.29
N GLY A 8 -3.59 12.40 -9.15
CA GLY A 8 -3.92 11.00 -8.84
C GLY A 8 -2.76 9.99 -8.77
N ALA A 9 -1.53 10.35 -9.15
CA ALA A 9 -0.44 9.38 -9.34
C ALA A 9 -0.12 8.57 -8.08
N CYS A 10 -0.02 9.22 -6.92
CA CYS A 10 0.21 8.54 -5.63
C CYS A 10 -0.95 7.64 -5.19
N CYS A 11 -2.14 7.80 -5.77
CA CYS A 11 -3.30 6.95 -5.51
C CYS A 11 -3.42 5.76 -6.48
N ILE A 12 -2.64 5.75 -7.58
CA ILE A 12 -2.69 4.73 -8.61
C ILE A 12 -1.39 3.92 -8.61
N ALA A 13 -0.25 4.58 -8.83
CA ALA A 13 1.02 3.93 -9.13
C ALA A 13 1.56 3.05 -7.99
N PRO A 14 1.81 3.56 -6.76
CA PRO A 14 2.49 2.76 -5.72
C PRO A 14 1.57 1.71 -5.12
N SER A 15 2.14 0.62 -4.62
CA SER A 15 1.43 -0.29 -3.72
C SER A 15 1.35 0.29 -2.30
N ILE A 16 0.35 -0.17 -1.53
CA ILE A 16 0.19 0.13 -0.11
C ILE A 16 -0.04 -1.21 0.57
N SER A 17 0.93 -1.68 1.35
CA SER A 17 0.86 -2.97 2.06
C SER A 17 0.00 -2.93 3.32
N SER A 18 -0.17 -1.74 3.92
CA SER A 18 -0.99 -1.58 5.12
C SER A 18 -2.49 -1.56 4.78
N PRO A 19 -3.35 -2.25 5.56
CA PRO A 19 -4.80 -2.12 5.46
C PRO A 19 -5.27 -0.67 5.58
N MET A 20 -6.28 -0.30 4.79
CA MET A 20 -6.91 1.03 4.85
C MET A 20 -8.39 0.96 4.48
N PRO A 21 -9.20 2.02 4.74
CA PRO A 21 -10.61 2.02 4.38
C PRO A 21 -10.81 1.67 2.90
N LEU A 22 -11.73 0.75 2.61
CA LEU A 22 -12.00 0.17 1.28
C LEU A 22 -10.88 -0.74 0.70
N HIS A 23 -9.74 -0.87 1.35
CA HIS A 23 -8.63 -1.74 0.95
C HIS A 23 -8.12 -2.56 2.15
N PRO A 24 -8.87 -3.58 2.62
CA PRO A 24 -8.55 -4.33 3.84
C PRO A 24 -7.25 -5.12 3.75
N PHE A 25 -6.79 -5.46 2.55
CA PHE A 25 -5.53 -6.17 2.31
C PHE A 25 -4.44 -5.27 1.70
N GLY A 26 -4.61 -3.95 1.83
CA GLY A 26 -3.78 -2.98 1.13
C GLY A 26 -4.23 -2.73 -0.32
N LYS A 27 -3.53 -1.82 -1.01
CA LYS A 27 -3.79 -1.45 -2.40
C LYS A 27 -2.66 -1.97 -3.28
N PRO A 28 -2.94 -2.79 -4.30
CA PRO A 28 -1.90 -3.18 -5.25
C PRO A 28 -1.36 -1.98 -6.06
N ALA A 29 -0.14 -2.10 -6.55
CA ALA A 29 0.46 -1.14 -7.47
C ALA A 29 -0.35 -1.07 -8.78
N GLY A 30 -0.40 0.11 -9.40
CA GLY A 30 -1.13 0.37 -10.65
C GLY A 30 -2.66 0.31 -10.54
N ILE A 31 -3.22 -0.17 -9.43
CA ILE A 31 -4.67 -0.24 -9.22
C ILE A 31 -5.20 1.11 -8.71
N HIS A 32 -6.27 1.57 -9.34
CA HIS A 32 -6.97 2.80 -8.98
C HIS A 32 -7.56 2.71 -7.56
N CYS A 33 -7.15 3.62 -6.68
CA CYS A 33 -7.70 3.67 -5.33
C CYS A 33 -9.21 3.95 -5.36
N LEU A 34 -9.99 3.19 -4.59
CA LEU A 34 -11.44 3.37 -4.45
C LEU A 34 -11.88 4.74 -3.88
N HIS A 35 -10.98 5.50 -3.25
CA HIS A 35 -11.24 6.89 -2.81
C HIS A 35 -10.91 7.93 -3.88
N LEU A 36 -10.34 7.53 -5.02
CA LEU A 36 -10.00 8.44 -6.11
C LEU A 36 -11.22 8.58 -7.03
N ASP A 37 -11.69 9.81 -7.23
CA ASP A 37 -12.85 10.06 -8.07
C ASP A 37 -12.48 10.10 -9.57
N LYS A 38 -13.50 10.31 -10.41
CA LYS A 38 -13.37 10.43 -11.87
C LYS A 38 -12.51 11.62 -12.33
N GLU A 39 -12.29 12.61 -11.47
CA GLU A 39 -11.44 13.77 -11.72
C GLU A 39 -10.03 13.59 -11.12
N ASN A 40 -9.69 12.38 -10.65
CA ASN A 40 -8.44 12.06 -9.99
C ASN A 40 -8.17 12.86 -8.70
N LYS A 41 -9.22 13.23 -7.97
CA LYS A 41 -9.14 13.84 -6.64
C LYS A 41 -9.41 12.78 -5.58
N CYS A 42 -8.61 12.77 -4.53
CA CYS A 42 -8.82 11.85 -3.41
C CYS A 42 -9.94 12.38 -2.51
N ALA A 43 -11.05 11.66 -2.42
CA ALA A 43 -12.25 12.05 -1.68
C ALA A 43 -12.00 12.23 -0.16
N ILE A 44 -10.94 11.61 0.37
CA ILE A 44 -10.55 11.69 1.77
C ILE A 44 -9.26 12.50 2.00
N PHE A 45 -8.78 13.29 1.04
CA PHE A 45 -7.47 13.99 1.14
C PHE A 45 -7.33 14.86 2.39
N LEU A 46 -8.41 15.52 2.83
CA LEU A 46 -8.45 16.37 4.03
C LEU A 46 -9.26 15.74 5.17
N HIS A 47 -9.69 14.50 5.01
CA HIS A 47 -10.56 13.84 5.99
C HIS A 47 -9.72 13.15 7.07
N PRO A 48 -10.17 13.14 8.35
CA PRO A 48 -9.44 12.44 9.43
C PRO A 48 -9.30 10.93 9.22
N SER A 49 -10.12 10.33 8.35
CA SER A 49 -9.98 8.91 7.97
C SER A 49 -8.87 8.65 6.93
N ARG A 50 -8.16 9.68 6.46
CA ARG A 50 -7.02 9.53 5.55
C ARG A 50 -5.95 8.66 6.23
N PRO A 51 -5.56 7.53 5.62
CA PRO A 51 -4.55 6.64 6.20
C PRO A 51 -3.23 7.37 6.43
N ARG A 52 -2.53 7.01 7.52
CA ARG A 52 -1.24 7.64 7.89
C ARG A 52 -0.21 7.56 6.78
N VAL A 53 -0.16 6.44 6.05
CA VAL A 53 0.73 6.27 4.88
C VAL A 53 0.44 7.31 3.78
N CYS A 54 -0.83 7.56 3.49
CA CYS A 54 -1.24 8.57 2.52
C CYS A 54 -1.01 9.99 3.04
N ALA A 55 -1.23 10.24 4.33
CA ALA A 55 -1.06 11.56 4.94
C ALA A 55 0.42 11.95 5.12
N GLY A 56 1.30 10.95 5.32
CA GLY A 56 2.75 11.16 5.43
C GLY A 56 3.44 11.41 4.10
N PHE A 57 2.80 11.11 2.97
CA PHE A 57 3.36 11.36 1.64
C PHE A 57 3.42 12.86 1.35
N GLN A 58 4.65 13.37 1.18
CA GLN A 58 4.93 14.76 0.84
C GLN A 58 5.32 14.89 -0.65
N PRO A 59 4.68 15.81 -1.40
CA PRO A 59 5.01 16.00 -2.81
C PRO A 59 6.38 16.69 -2.99
N THR A 60 7.30 15.98 -3.61
CA THR A 60 8.64 16.46 -4.01
C THR A 60 8.80 16.43 -5.53
N GLU A 61 9.73 17.22 -6.05
CA GLU A 61 10.01 17.28 -7.50
C GLU A 61 10.50 15.93 -8.01
N ASP A 62 11.37 15.24 -7.25
CA ASP A 62 11.90 13.93 -7.62
C ASP A 62 10.83 12.85 -7.77
N VAL A 63 9.72 12.97 -7.04
CA VAL A 63 8.61 12.00 -7.08
C VAL A 63 7.54 12.40 -8.10
N CYS A 64 7.21 13.69 -8.13
CA CYS A 64 6.06 14.19 -8.86
C CYS A 64 6.41 14.72 -10.26
N GLY A 65 7.69 14.99 -10.55
CA GLY A 65 8.12 15.62 -11.79
C GLY A 65 7.35 16.90 -12.13
N SER A 66 7.31 17.23 -13.42
CA SER A 66 6.62 18.39 -13.97
C SER A 66 5.16 18.10 -14.38
N SER A 67 4.81 16.84 -14.66
CA SER A 67 3.51 16.43 -15.21
C SER A 67 2.91 15.22 -14.49
N ARG A 68 1.61 14.93 -14.72
CA ARG A 68 0.97 13.71 -14.20
C ARG A 68 1.65 12.47 -14.78
N GLU A 69 1.99 12.52 -16.06
CA GLU A 69 2.60 11.44 -16.82
C GLU A 69 3.98 11.11 -16.25
N GLU A 70 4.79 12.13 -15.93
CA GLU A 70 6.06 11.95 -15.24
C GLU A 70 5.88 11.38 -13.83
N ALA A 71 4.95 11.91 -13.03
CA ALA A 71 4.68 11.39 -11.69
C ALA A 71 4.30 9.89 -11.73
N MET A 72 3.48 9.50 -12.69
CA MET A 72 3.11 8.10 -12.91
C MET A 72 4.32 7.25 -13.30
N ALA A 73 5.13 7.72 -14.26
CA ALA A 73 6.32 7.00 -14.71
C ALA A 73 7.33 6.79 -13.57
N ILE A 74 7.67 7.84 -12.83
CA ILE A 74 8.60 7.81 -11.71
C ILE A 74 8.11 6.84 -10.63
N LEU A 75 6.88 7.00 -10.15
CA LEU A 75 6.34 6.16 -9.08
C LEU A 75 6.23 4.69 -9.50
N SER A 76 5.84 4.42 -10.75
CA SER A 76 5.79 3.05 -11.28
C SER A 76 7.19 2.43 -11.43
N GLU A 77 8.17 3.20 -11.86
CA GLU A 77 9.56 2.75 -11.92
C GLU A 77 10.07 2.40 -10.51
N TRP A 78 9.88 3.29 -9.54
CA TRP A 78 10.33 3.06 -8.17
C TRP A 78 9.66 1.85 -7.52
N GLU A 79 8.37 1.67 -7.76
CA GLU A 79 7.65 0.47 -7.34
C GLU A 79 8.29 -0.78 -7.94
N SER A 80 8.59 -0.80 -9.24
CA SER A 80 9.22 -1.95 -9.89
C SER A 80 10.63 -2.26 -9.37
N LEU A 81 11.38 -1.22 -8.98
CA LEU A 81 12.73 -1.36 -8.42
C LEU A 81 12.72 -1.81 -6.95
N THR A 82 11.60 -1.62 -6.24
CA THR A 82 11.46 -1.93 -4.81
C THR A 82 10.48 -3.05 -4.52
N GLU A 83 9.86 -3.63 -5.55
CA GLU A 83 8.94 -4.75 -5.40
C GLU A 83 9.68 -5.90 -4.70
N PRO A 84 9.14 -6.43 -3.58
CA PRO A 84 9.74 -7.58 -2.93
C PRO A 84 9.75 -8.73 -3.93
N VAL A 85 10.90 -9.41 -4.06
CA VAL A 85 11.02 -10.62 -4.88
C VAL A 85 9.93 -11.58 -4.44
N GLN A 86 8.92 -11.73 -5.29
CA GLN A 86 7.79 -12.61 -5.00
C GLN A 86 8.34 -14.02 -4.90
N PRO A 87 8.17 -14.72 -3.77
CA PRO A 87 8.61 -16.10 -3.66
C PRO A 87 7.87 -16.92 -4.71
N SER A 88 8.60 -17.82 -5.38
CA SER A 88 8.03 -18.65 -6.46
C SER A 88 6.77 -19.39 -5.98
N PRO A 89 5.88 -19.84 -6.88
CA PRO A 89 4.71 -20.64 -6.51
C PRO A 89 5.04 -21.86 -5.65
N GLU A 90 6.25 -22.43 -5.80
CA GLU A 90 6.75 -23.52 -4.97
C GLU A 90 7.11 -23.07 -3.54
N MET A 91 7.75 -21.90 -3.41
CA MET A 91 8.11 -21.31 -2.12
C MET A 91 6.85 -20.89 -1.32
N ARG A 92 5.79 -20.42 -2.00
CA ARG A 92 4.50 -20.09 -1.37
C ARG A 92 3.80 -21.32 -0.79
N LYS A 93 3.79 -22.44 -1.52
CA LYS A 93 3.22 -23.72 -1.03
C LYS A 93 3.93 -24.25 0.22
N LYS A 94 5.24 -24.02 0.35
CA LYS A 94 6.02 -24.45 1.53
C LYS A 94 5.75 -23.59 2.77
N ALA A 95 5.39 -22.32 2.57
CA ALA A 95 5.08 -21.39 3.66
C ALA A 95 3.65 -21.59 4.22
N GLU A 96 2.67 -21.97 3.39
CA GLU A 96 1.30 -22.30 3.84
C GLU A 96 1.20 -23.69 4.52
N PHE A 97 2.18 -24.57 4.30
CA PHE A 97 2.21 -25.94 4.84
C PHE A 97 3.33 -26.12 5.88
N SER A 98 3.40 -25.25 6.89
CA SER A 98 4.21 -25.50 8.09
C SER A 98 3.28 -25.63 9.30
N PRO A 99 3.04 -26.86 9.82
CA PRO A 99 2.11 -27.11 10.93
C PRO A 99 2.71 -26.77 12.31
N ASP A 100 3.84 -26.06 12.38
CA ASP A 100 4.59 -25.86 13.62
C ASP A 100 4.15 -24.65 14.46
N PHE A 101 2.99 -24.06 14.16
CA PHE A 101 2.30 -23.21 15.15
C PHE A 101 1.52 -24.10 16.12
N LYS A 102 2.24 -24.87 16.94
CA LYS A 102 1.66 -25.44 18.16
C LYS A 102 1.35 -24.26 19.08
N THR A 103 0.07 -24.01 19.31
CA THR A 103 -0.42 -23.23 20.44
C THR A 103 0.10 -23.87 21.72
N ASP A 104 1.07 -23.25 22.38
CA ASP A 104 1.43 -23.57 23.77
C ASP A 104 0.30 -23.06 24.69
N ALA A 105 -0.82 -23.77 24.67
CA ALA A 105 -1.79 -23.78 25.74
C ALA A 105 -1.31 -24.73 26.84
N SER A 106 -0.28 -24.34 27.59
CA SER A 106 0.01 -24.95 28.89
C SER A 106 -0.70 -24.14 29.98
N LEU A 107 -1.94 -24.54 30.24
CA LEU A 107 -2.62 -24.36 31.52
C LEU A 107 -1.77 -25.03 32.62
N SER A 108 -1.08 -24.26 33.45
CA SER A 108 -0.67 -24.74 34.76
C SER A 108 -1.83 -24.52 35.73
N ALA A 109 -2.66 -25.55 35.89
CA ALA A 109 -3.47 -25.72 37.08
C ALA A 109 -2.51 -25.86 38.28
N VAL A 110 -2.46 -24.84 39.13
CA VAL A 110 -1.92 -24.96 40.48
C VAL A 110 -3.12 -25.18 41.39
N ASP A 111 -3.28 -26.44 41.80
CA ASP A 111 -4.18 -26.86 42.88
C ASP A 111 -3.80 -26.14 44.18
N VAL A 112 -4.81 -25.58 44.86
CA VAL A 112 -4.76 -25.07 46.25
C VAL A 112 -5.76 -25.87 47.08
#